data_AF-A0A0G0HQP5-F1
#
_entry.id   AF-A0A0G0HQP5-F1
#
_cell.length_a   1.000
_cell.length_b   1.000
_cell.length_c   1.000
_cell.angle_alpha   90.00
_cell.angle_beta   90.00
_cell.angle_gamma   90.00
#
_symmetry.space_group_name_H-M   'P 1'
#
loop_
_entity.id
_entity.type
_entity.pdbx_description
1 polymer ?
#
loop_
_entity_poly.entity_id
_entity_poly.type
_entity_poly.pdbx_seq_one_letter_code
_entity_poly.pdbx_strand_id
1 'polypeptide(L)'
;MEMIEAVSVASFLKPEEKVPYIKLAIRKLDVLKIFLNILWETKSLDENKYIQLSEKLNSIGRDLGGWSGSILAKKNSPDNK
;
A
#
# COMPACT_ATOMS: atom_id res chain seq x y z
N MET A 1 -8.14 -9.85 -3.89
CA MET A 1 -7.73 -10.68 -2.73
C MET A 1 -6.24 -10.58 -2.47
N GLU A 2 -5.39 -10.65 -3.50
CA GLU A 2 -3.91 -10.66 -3.37
C GLU A 2 -3.32 -9.52 -2.52
N MET A 3 -3.84 -8.30 -2.60
CA MET A 3 -3.37 -7.19 -1.75
C MET A 3 -3.64 -7.46 -0.26
N ILE A 4 -4.85 -7.94 0.06
CA ILE A 4 -5.25 -8.25 1.43
C ILE A 4 -4.40 -9.40 1.95
N GLU A 5 -4.21 -10.44 1.15
CA GLU A 5 -3.34 -11.57 1.48
C GLU A 5 -1.90 -11.12 1.78
N ALA A 6 -1.31 -10.28 0.92
CA ALA A 6 0.04 -9.76 1.14
C ALA A 6 0.15 -8.96 2.46
N VAL A 7 -0.85 -8.14 2.79
CA VAL A 7 -0.89 -7.38 4.05
C VAL A 7 -1.08 -8.31 5.25
N SER A 8 -1.97 -9.30 5.14
CA SER A 8 -2.21 -10.31 6.19
C SER A 8 -0.93 -11.09 6.47
N VAL A 9 -0.23 -11.57 5.44
CA VAL A 9 1.05 -12.27 5.60
C VAL A 9 2.08 -11.37 6.26
N ALA A 10 2.26 -10.13 5.76
CA ALA A 10 3.21 -9.18 6.35
C ALA A 10 2.94 -8.87 7.83
N SER A 11 1.69 -8.97 8.28
CA SER A 11 1.30 -8.67 9.66
C SER A 11 1.91 -9.65 10.67
N PHE A 12 2.18 -10.90 10.26
CA PHE A 12 2.69 -11.97 11.13
C PHE A 12 4.20 -12.25 10.97
N LEU A 13 4.89 -11.56 10.06
CA LEU A 13 6.32 -11.78 9.80
C LEU A 13 7.23 -10.92 10.68
N LYS A 14 8.51 -11.28 10.79
CA LYS A 14 9.53 -10.40 11.39
C LYS A 14 9.82 -9.21 10.47
N PRO A 15 10.24 -8.05 10.99
CA PRO A 15 10.40 -6.82 10.20
C PRO A 15 11.19 -6.99 8.89
N GLU A 16 12.24 -7.80 8.90
CA GLU A 16 13.13 -8.05 7.76
C GLU A 16 12.42 -8.82 6.64
N GLU A 17 11.50 -9.71 7.02
CA GLU A 17 10.73 -10.56 6.13
C GLU A 17 9.46 -9.87 5.59
N LYS A 18 9.02 -8.76 6.20
CA LYS A 18 7.83 -8.01 5.75
C LYS A 18 8.03 -7.28 4.43
N VAL A 19 9.25 -6.85 4.12
CA VAL A 19 9.53 -5.91 3.02
C VAL A 19 9.02 -6.39 1.66
N PRO A 20 9.24 -7.65 1.22
CA PRO A 20 8.72 -8.12 -0.06
C PRO A 20 7.20 -8.07 -0.15
N TYR A 21 6.50 -8.41 0.94
CA TYR A 21 5.04 -8.44 0.99
C TYR A 21 4.42 -7.03 1.04
N ILE A 22 5.05 -6.11 1.76
CA ILE A 22 4.64 -4.69 1.75
C ILE A 22 4.82 -4.10 0.34
N LYS A 23 5.96 -4.37 -0.32
CA LYS A 23 6.19 -3.95 -1.71
C LYS A 23 5.15 -4.54 -2.67
N LEU A 24 4.78 -5.80 -2.48
CA LEU A 24 3.71 -6.42 -3.27
C LEU A 24 2.37 -5.71 -3.05
N ALA A 25 1.99 -5.45 -1.79
CA ALA A 25 0.76 -4.74 -1.46
C ALA A 25 0.71 -3.33 -2.07
N ILE A 26 1.82 -2.58 -2.02
CA ILE A 26 1.95 -1.25 -2.65
C ILE A 26 1.73 -1.36 -4.17
N ARG A 27 2.39 -2.30 -4.85
CA ARG A 27 2.21 -2.48 -6.30
C ARG A 27 0.77 -2.81 -6.67
N LYS A 28 0.08 -3.61 -5.86
CA LYS A 28 -1.34 -3.95 -6.09
C LYS A 28 -2.25 -2.75 -5.84
N LEU A 29 -1.94 -1.91 -4.84
CA LEU A 29 -2.64 -0.66 -4.60
C LEU A 29 -2.47 0.32 -5.78
N ASP A 30 -1.27 0.42 -6.36
CA ASP A 30 -1.02 1.29 -7.52
C ASP A 30 -1.84 0.86 -8.74
N VAL A 31 -1.93 -0.45 -9.00
CA VAL A 31 -2.81 -0.99 -10.05
C VAL A 31 -4.27 -0.63 -9.77
N LEU A 32 -4.73 -0.72 -8.51
CA LEU A 32 -6.10 -0.36 -8.15
C LEU A 32 -6.40 1.13 -8.37
N LYS A 33 -5.43 2.01 -8.08
CA LYS A 33 -5.54 3.45 -8.37
C LYS A 33 -5.63 3.72 -9.87
N ILE A 34 -4.87 3.00 -10.70
CA ILE A 34 -4.98 3.11 -12.17
C ILE A 34 -6.37 2.69 -12.63
N PHE A 35 -6.92 1.58 -12.14
CA PHE A 35 -8.28 1.17 -12.48
C PHE A 35 -9.34 2.17 -12.01
N LEU A 36 -9.18 2.75 -10.82
CA LEU A 36 -10.07 3.79 -10.33
C LEU A 36 -10.06 5.03 -11.25
N ASN A 37 -8.87 5.44 -11.71
CA ASN A 37 -8.73 6.53 -12.67
C ASN A 37 -9.41 6.20 -13.99
N ILE A 38 -9.21 4.99 -14.53
CA ILE A 38 -9.87 4.55 -15.77
C ILE A 38 -11.40 4.62 -15.62
N LEU A 39 -11.96 4.11 -14.51
CA LEU A 39 -13.41 4.14 -14.26
C LEU A 39 -13.97 5.56 -14.23
N TRP A 40 -13.21 6.51 -13.69
CA TRP A 40 -13.60 7.92 -13.67
C TRP A 40 -13.52 8.56 -15.05
N GLU A 41 -12.41 8.36 -15.78
CA GLU A 41 -12.20 8.86 -17.14
C GLU A 41 -13.26 8.32 -18.12
N THR A 42 -13.64 7.05 -18.00
CA THR A 42 -14.70 6.44 -18.81
C THR A 42 -16.11 6.80 -18.33
N LYS A 43 -16.24 7.71 -17.36
CA LYS A 43 -17.51 8.15 -16.74
C LYS A 43 -18.35 6.98 -16.21
N SER A 44 -17.69 5.86 -15.89
CA SER A 44 -18.32 4.67 -15.31
C SER A 44 -18.52 4.80 -13.79
N LEU A 45 -17.89 5.81 -13.19
CA LEU A 45 -18.01 6.17 -11.78
C LEU A 45 -18.29 7.67 -11.65
N ASP A 46 -19.24 8.04 -10.79
CA ASP A 46 -19.49 9.46 -10.48
C ASP A 46 -18.35 10.07 -9.65
N GLU A 47 -18.20 11.38 -9.77
CA GLU A 47 -17.11 12.14 -9.14
C GLU A 47 -17.09 11.99 -7.61
N ASN A 48 -18.24 12.03 -6.95
CA ASN A 48 -18.32 11.88 -5.49
C ASN A 48 -17.82 10.50 -5.04
N LYS A 49 -18.21 9.42 -5.74
CA LYS A 49 -17.70 8.08 -5.45
C LYS A 49 -16.20 7.94 -5.78
N TYR A 50 -15.73 8.56 -6.87
CA TYR A 50 -14.32 8.59 -7.20
C TYR A 50 -13.49 9.23 -6.09
N ILE A 51 -13.90 10.41 -5.60
CA ILE A 51 -13.24 11.13 -4.51
C ILE A 51 -13.19 10.25 -3.25
N GLN A 52 -14.33 9.70 -2.82
CA GLN A 52 -14.39 8.86 -1.61
C GLN A 52 -13.50 7.61 -1.70
N LEU A 53 -13.44 6.97 -2.87
CA LEU A 53 -12.57 5.81 -3.08
C LEU A 53 -11.09 6.22 -3.14
N SER A 54 -10.78 7.30 -3.86
CA SER A 54 -9.42 7.81 -3.98
C SER A 54 -8.82 8.17 -2.62
N GLU A 55 -9.58 8.83 -1.75
CA GLU A 55 -9.17 9.14 -0.38
C GLU A 55 -8.81 7.89 0.42
N LYS A 56 -9.63 6.84 0.33
CA LYS A 56 -9.38 5.55 1.00
C LYS A 56 -8.11 4.89 0.45
N LEU A 57 -7.95 4.82 -0.87
CA LEU A 57 -6.74 4.25 -1.50
C LEU A 57 -5.49 5.05 -1.14
N ASN A 58 -5.59 6.37 -1.02
CA ASN A 58 -4.48 7.22 -0.62
C ASN A 58 -4.11 7.03 0.85
N SER A 59 -5.09 6.84 1.75
CA SER A 59 -4.82 6.49 3.14
C SER A 59 -4.06 5.18 3.25
N ILE A 60 -4.54 4.13 2.56
CA ILE A 60 -3.85 2.83 2.56
C ILE A 60 -2.42 2.96 2.02
N GLY A 61 -2.21 3.82 1.01
CA GLY A 61 -0.87 4.10 0.48
C GLY A 61 0.06 4.75 1.50
N ARG A 62 -0.44 5.69 2.31
CA ARG A 62 0.34 6.30 3.41
C ARG A 62 0.71 5.27 4.46
N ASP A 63 -0.22 4.40 4.83
CA ASP A 63 0.00 3.38 5.85
C ASP A 63 1.07 2.35 5.40
N LEU A 64 0.96 1.86 4.16
CA LEU A 64 1.95 0.94 3.59
C LEU A 64 3.31 1.60 3.38
N GLY A 65 3.34 2.87 2.97
CA GLY A 65 4.56 3.66 2.84
C GLY A 65 5.26 3.87 4.18
N GLY A 66 4.50 4.18 5.24
CA GLY A 66 5.00 4.31 6.60
C GLY A 66 5.60 3.01 7.13
N TRP A 67 4.95 1.87 6.87
CA TRP A 67 5.49 0.55 7.22
C TRP A 67 6.82 0.26 6.50
N SER A 68 6.88 0.48 5.18
CA SER A 68 8.12 0.30 4.42
C SER A 68 9.23 1.22 4.93
N GLY A 69 8.91 2.49 5.18
CA GLY A 69 9.86 3.48 5.67
C GLY A 69 10.42 3.13 7.06
N SER A 70 9.56 2.69 7.98
CA SER A 70 9.96 2.30 9.34
C SER A 70 10.94 1.12 9.34
N ILE A 71 10.70 0.11 8.50
CA ILE A 71 11.58 -1.05 8.40
C ILE A 71 12.94 -0.67 7.80
N LEU A 72 12.93 0.13 6.72
CA LEU A 72 14.17 0.57 6.06
C LEU A 72 15.00 1.51 6.94
N ALA A 73 14.36 2.40 7.71
CA ALA A 73 15.03 3.28 8.64
C ALA A 73 15.75 2.51 9.75
N LYS A 74 15.11 1.46 10.30
CA LYS A 74 15.72 0.59 11.33
C LYS A 74 16.95 -0.16 10.84
N LYS A 75 16.99 -0.54 9.55
CA LYS A 75 18.16 -1.21 8.96
C LYS A 75 19.38 -0.30 8.82
N ASN A 76 19.18 1.01 8.71
CA ASN A 76 20.25 1.99 8.48
C ASN A 76 20.74 2.68 9.77
N SER A 77 20.19 2.32 10.94
CA SER A 77 20.71 2.78 12.21
C SER A 77 21.98 1.98 12.56
N PRO A 78 23.10 2.64 12.91
CA PRO A 78 24.28 1.92 13.37
C PRO A 78 23.95 1.16 14.65
N ASP A 79 24.25 -0.14 14.68
CA ASP A 79 24.28 -0.93 15.91
C ASP A 79 25.30 -0.28 16.85
N ASN A 80 24.81 0.47 17.85
CA ASN A 80 25.63 0.83 19.00
C ASN A 80 25.87 -0.46 19.79
N LYS A 81 26.97 -1.14 19.48
CA LYS A 81 27.64 -2.10 20.37
C LYS A 81 28.49 -1.36 21.40
#